data_AF-A0A6I2FIX3-F1
#
_entry.id   AF-A0A6I2FIX3-F1
#
_cell.length_a   1.000
_cell.length_b   1.000
_cell.length_c   1.000
_cell.angle_alpha   90.00
_cell.angle_beta   90.00
_cell.angle_gamma   90.00
#
_symmetry.space_group_name_H-M   'P 1'
#
loop_
_entity.id
_entity.type
_entity.pdbx_description
1 polymer ?
#
loop_
_entity_poly.entity_id
_entity_poly.type
_entity_poly.pdbx_seq_one_letter_code
_entity_poly.pdbx_strand_id
1 'polypeptide(L)'
;MNAGDFLERLDATDLGSFIVTTESGSIYELRINADRAVMIRHPAVDAPLAADASHLYFDNAPIECRFRTIRVGNPAAFVFTRADRDDVPNYAATVRATTEVRSIRRLDSDTADGGG
;
A
#
# COMPACT_ATOMS: atom_id res chain seq x y z
N MET A 1 -8.88 19.83 -9.37
CA MET A 1 -8.73 18.63 -8.51
C MET A 1 -9.74 17.62 -9.02
N ASN A 2 -9.29 16.58 -9.72
CA ASN A 2 -10.19 15.51 -10.16
C ASN A 2 -10.69 14.74 -8.93
N ALA A 3 -12.01 14.63 -8.81
CA ALA A 3 -12.67 13.92 -7.73
C ALA A 3 -12.54 12.42 -7.98
N GLY A 4 -11.43 11.82 -7.54
CA GLY A 4 -11.30 10.36 -7.55
C GLY A 4 -12.40 9.73 -6.68
N ASP A 5 -12.98 8.64 -7.16
CA ASP A 5 -14.05 7.91 -6.44
C ASP A 5 -13.52 7.41 -5.08
N PHE A 6 -14.20 7.84 -4.01
CA PHE A 6 -13.98 7.29 -2.67
C PHE A 6 -14.71 5.96 -2.55
N LEU A 7 -14.02 4.97 -1.98
CA LEU A 7 -14.54 3.62 -1.81
C LEU A 7 -14.68 3.29 -0.32
N GLU A 8 -15.71 2.52 0.02
CA GLU A 8 -15.85 1.96 1.37
C GLU A 8 -15.02 0.68 1.56
N ARG A 9 -14.71 -0.01 0.46
CA ARG A 9 -13.90 -1.22 0.42
C ARG A 9 -13.02 -1.30 -0.82
N LEU A 10 -11.93 -2.05 -0.71
CA LEU A 10 -11.03 -2.43 -1.80
C LEU A 10 -10.67 -3.91 -1.69
N ASP A 11 -10.91 -4.68 -2.74
CA ASP A 11 -10.56 -6.08 -2.86
C ASP A 11 -9.34 -6.26 -3.77
N ALA A 12 -8.57 -7.33 -3.57
CA ALA A 12 -7.38 -7.61 -4.39
C ALA A 12 -7.69 -7.89 -5.87
N THR A 13 -8.96 -8.02 -6.23
CA THR A 13 -9.44 -8.17 -7.62
C THR A 13 -9.77 -6.83 -8.29
N ASP A 14 -9.83 -5.74 -7.53
CA ASP A 14 -10.16 -4.41 -8.05
C ASP A 14 -8.94 -3.84 -8.77
N LEU A 15 -8.96 -3.84 -10.10
CA LEU A 15 -7.84 -3.38 -10.90
C LEU A 15 -7.71 -1.85 -10.89
N GLY A 16 -6.48 -1.35 -10.81
CA GLY A 16 -6.16 0.07 -10.89
C GLY A 16 -5.18 0.55 -9.83
N SER A 17 -5.13 1.87 -9.66
CA SER A 17 -4.32 2.52 -8.64
C SER A 17 -5.20 3.10 -7.54
N PHE A 18 -4.78 2.95 -6.29
CA PHE A 18 -5.56 3.33 -5.11
C PHE A 18 -4.66 3.97 -4.06
N ILE A 19 -5.22 4.91 -3.32
CA ILE A 19 -4.63 5.48 -2.12
C ILE A 19 -5.45 5.02 -0.92
N VAL A 20 -4.78 4.40 0.05
CA VAL A 20 -5.35 4.05 1.35
C VAL A 20 -4.69 4.90 2.42
N THR A 21 -5.48 5.71 3.12
CA THR A 21 -4.99 6.55 4.22
C THR A 21 -5.47 5.96 5.54
N THR A 22 -4.58 5.89 6.52
CA THR A 22 -4.87 5.32 7.84
C THR A 22 -4.92 6.37 8.93
N GLU A 23 -5.48 6.04 10.09
CA GLU A 23 -5.61 6.92 11.24
C GLU A 23 -4.28 7.51 11.70
N SER A 24 -3.21 6.72 11.67
CA SER A 24 -1.87 7.18 12.01
C SER A 24 -1.30 8.20 11.01
N GLY A 25 -2.02 8.54 9.94
CA GLY A 25 -1.55 9.42 8.87
C GLY A 25 -0.62 8.75 7.86
N SER A 26 -0.47 7.42 7.92
CA SER A 26 0.27 6.69 6.88
C SER A 26 -0.57 6.57 5.62
N ILE A 27 0.10 6.63 4.46
CA ILE A 27 -0.50 6.49 3.15
C ILE A 27 0.07 5.24 2.48
N TYR A 28 -0.79 4.45 1.86
CA TYR A 28 -0.41 3.28 1.08
C TYR A 28 -0.92 3.47 -0.35
N GLU A 29 0.00 3.57 -1.31
CA GLU A 29 -0.34 3.53 -2.73
C GLU A 29 -0.37 2.07 -3.19
N LEU A 30 -1.50 1.62 -3.69
CA LEU A 30 -1.68 0.28 -4.23
C LEU A 30 -1.85 0.35 -5.73
N ARG A 31 -1.11 -0.49 -6.46
CA ARG A 31 -1.24 -0.70 -7.89
C ARG A 31 -1.58 -2.17 -8.12
N ILE A 32 -2.79 -2.44 -8.57
CA ILE A 32 -3.33 -3.79 -8.72
C ILE A 32 -3.57 -4.04 -10.20
N ASN A 33 -2.92 -5.06 -10.73
CA ASN A 33 -3.14 -5.56 -12.08
C ASN A 33 -3.57 -7.03 -12.04
N ALA A 34 -3.77 -7.65 -13.21
CA ALA A 34 -4.27 -9.02 -13.30
C ALA A 34 -3.35 -10.06 -12.65
N ASP A 35 -2.05 -9.79 -12.55
CA ASP A 35 -1.04 -10.75 -12.11
C ASP A 35 -0.63 -10.55 -10.64
N ARG A 36 -0.60 -9.29 -10.17
CA ARG A 36 -0.06 -8.93 -8.86
C ARG A 36 -0.58 -7.61 -8.33
N ALA A 37 -0.38 -7.41 -7.01
CA ALA A 37 -0.55 -6.14 -6.33
C ALA A 37 0.81 -5.61 -5.84
N VAL A 38 1.08 -4.35 -6.12
CA VAL A 38 2.26 -3.63 -5.64
C VAL A 38 1.82 -2.53 -4.68
N MET A 39 2.52 -2.40 -3.57
CA MET A 39 2.29 -1.39 -2.53
C MET A 39 3.51 -0.48 -2.39
N ILE A 40 3.28 0.81 -2.26
CA ILE A 40 4.27 1.79 -1.79
C ILE A 40 3.73 2.36 -0.49
N ARG A 41 4.53 2.32 0.59
CA ARG A 41 4.16 2.93 1.86
C ARG A 41 4.83 4.30 2.01
N HIS A 42 4.03 5.30 2.34
CA HIS A 42 4.50 6.59 2.82
C HIS A 42 4.18 6.72 4.32
N PRO A 43 5.18 6.69 5.21
CA PRO A 43 4.97 6.89 6.64
C PRO A 43 4.38 8.28 6.92
N ALA A 44 3.70 8.42 8.06
CA ALA A 44 3.26 9.73 8.53
C ALA A 44 4.47 10.62 8.81
N VAL A 45 4.37 11.92 8.49
CA VAL A 45 5.47 12.89 8.60
C VAL A 45 6.03 12.96 10.03
N ASP A 46 5.17 12.79 11.04
CA ASP A 46 5.54 12.86 12.46
C ASP A 46 5.79 11.47 13.10
N ALA A 47 5.76 10.39 12.31
CA ALA A 47 6.17 9.10 12.83
C ALA A 47 7.65 9.22 13.21
N PRO A 48 8.07 8.91 14.45
CA PRO A 48 9.47 8.95 14.80
C PRO A 48 10.21 8.07 13.80
N LEU A 49 10.99 8.71 12.92
CA LEU A 49 11.91 8.06 12.02
C LEU A 49 12.94 7.40 12.93
N ALA A 50 12.64 6.21 13.43
CA ALA A 50 13.67 5.27 13.77
C ALA A 50 14.43 5.10 12.45
N ALA A 51 15.58 5.77 12.34
CA ALA A 51 16.39 5.81 11.12
C ALA A 51 16.73 4.40 10.60
N ASP A 52 16.62 3.39 11.46
CA ASP A 52 16.77 1.96 11.13
C ASP A 52 15.50 1.28 10.59
N ALA A 53 14.29 1.81 10.85
CA ALA A 53 13.04 1.16 10.46
C ALA A 53 12.60 1.45 9.02
N SER A 54 12.98 2.59 8.44
CA SER A 54 12.64 2.95 7.05
C SER A 54 13.26 1.97 6.04
N HIS A 55 14.47 1.49 6.32
CA HIS A 55 15.16 0.46 5.53
C HIS A 55 14.51 -0.92 5.66
N LEU A 56 13.95 -1.26 6.82
CA LEU A 56 13.39 -2.60 7.07
C LEU A 56 12.07 -2.85 6.30
N TYR A 57 11.34 -1.78 5.96
CA TYR A 57 10.00 -1.89 5.39
C TYR A 57 9.84 -1.29 3.99
N PHE A 58 10.96 -0.93 3.33
CA PHE A 58 10.95 -0.36 1.98
C PHE A 58 10.01 0.85 1.88
N ASP A 59 10.07 1.75 2.87
CA ASP A 59 9.27 2.97 2.82
C ASP A 59 9.64 3.78 1.58
N ASN A 60 8.64 4.28 0.86
CA ASN A 60 8.74 4.96 -0.44
C ASN A 60 9.33 4.11 -1.58
N ALA A 61 9.39 2.78 -1.43
CA ALA A 61 9.76 1.85 -2.49
C ALA A 61 8.62 0.86 -2.81
N PRO A 62 8.51 0.39 -4.06
CA PRO A 62 7.48 -0.57 -4.45
C PRO A 62 7.78 -1.97 -3.89
N ILE A 63 6.77 -2.58 -3.29
CA ILE A 63 6.82 -3.92 -2.71
C ILE A 63 5.67 -4.73 -3.29
N GLU A 64 5.94 -5.92 -3.84
CA GLU A 64 4.87 -6.84 -4.18
C GLU A 64 4.22 -7.36 -2.91
N CYS A 65 2.89 -7.29 -2.84
CA CYS A 65 2.14 -7.64 -1.64
C CYS A 65 0.89 -8.44 -1.97
N ARG A 66 0.34 -9.08 -0.94
CA ARG A 66 -0.96 -9.73 -0.95
C ARG A 66 -1.80 -9.15 0.17
N PHE A 67 -3.07 -8.95 -0.10
CA PHE A 67 -4.09 -8.61 0.87
C PHE A 67 -5.41 -9.24 0.42
N ARG A 68 -6.42 -9.27 1.29
CA ARG A 68 -7.74 -9.82 0.94
C ARG A 68 -8.72 -8.70 0.61
N THR A 69 -9.19 -8.04 1.65
CA THR A 69 -10.14 -6.93 1.56
C THR A 69 -9.70 -5.85 2.54
N ILE A 70 -9.69 -4.60 2.09
CA ILE A 70 -9.45 -3.41 2.88
C ILE A 70 -10.80 -2.70 3.05
N ARG A 71 -11.14 -2.27 4.26
CA ARG A 71 -12.41 -1.59 4.55
C ARG A 71 -12.16 -0.34 5.39
N VAL A 72 -12.85 0.73 5.07
CA VAL A 72 -12.89 1.93 5.91
C VAL A 72 -13.40 1.56 7.31
N GLY A 73 -12.79 2.13 8.35
CA GLY A 73 -13.09 1.85 9.76
C GLY A 73 -12.48 0.55 10.29
N ASN A 74 -11.65 -0.16 9.52
CA ASN A 74 -10.97 -1.38 9.97
C ASN A 74 -9.46 -1.30 9.70
N PRO A 75 -8.61 -1.95 10.52
CA PRO A 75 -7.21 -2.20 10.17
C PRO A 75 -7.09 -2.98 8.86
N ALA A 76 -6.11 -2.62 8.03
CA ALA A 76 -5.71 -3.40 6.87
C ALA A 76 -4.53 -4.31 7.21
N ALA A 77 -4.38 -5.42 6.49
CA ALA A 77 -3.25 -6.32 6.61
C ALA A 77 -2.62 -6.58 5.24
N PHE A 78 -1.32 -6.32 5.15
CA PHE A 78 -0.51 -6.57 3.96
C PHE A 78 0.51 -7.66 4.24
N VAL A 79 0.59 -8.64 3.34
CA VAL A 79 1.54 -9.74 3.40
C VAL A 79 2.55 -9.58 2.27
N PHE A 80 3.84 -9.55 2.58
CA PHE A 80 4.90 -9.39 1.57
C PHE A 80 6.19 -10.06 2.02
N THR A 81 7.06 -10.39 1.07
CA THR A 81 8.42 -10.85 1.37
C THR A 81 9.35 -9.66 1.38
N ARG A 82 10.27 -9.61 2.34
CA ARG A 82 11.28 -8.55 2.42
C ARG A 82 12.48 -8.96 1.60
N ALA A 83 12.97 -8.09 0.72
CA ALA A 83 14.09 -8.45 -0.16
C ALA A 83 15.40 -8.76 0.59
N ASP A 84 15.60 -8.22 1.81
CA ASP A 84 16.73 -8.59 2.69
C ASP A 84 16.58 -9.96 3.35
N ARG A 85 15.49 -10.69 3.05
CA ARG A 85 15.16 -11.99 3.62
C ARG A 85 14.84 -13.05 2.56
N ASP A 86 15.04 -12.73 1.28
CA ASP A 86 14.79 -13.65 0.16
C ASP A 86 15.70 -14.89 0.22
N ASP A 87 16.88 -14.78 0.82
CA ASP A 87 17.88 -15.83 0.98
C ASP A 87 17.85 -16.51 2.37
N VAL A 88 16.94 -16.09 3.26
CA VAL A 88 16.84 -16.64 4.62
C VAL A 88 16.01 -17.93 4.58
N PRO A 89 16.61 -19.09 4.92
CA PRO A 89 15.88 -20.35 4.92
C PRO A 89 14.68 -20.31 5.88
N ASN A 90 13.53 -20.82 5.44
CA ASN A 90 12.26 -20.86 6.19
C ASN A 90 11.60 -19.50 6.45
N TYR A 91 12.07 -18.41 5.83
CA TYR A 91 11.36 -17.15 5.88
C TYR A 91 10.12 -17.19 4.97
N ALA A 92 8.93 -17.12 5.58
CA ALA A 92 7.67 -17.26 4.84
C ALA A 92 7.13 -15.93 4.29
N ALA A 93 6.97 -14.93 5.16
CA ALA A 93 6.50 -13.58 4.81
C ALA A 93 6.60 -12.62 6.02
N THR A 94 6.52 -11.32 5.75
CA THR A 94 6.12 -10.29 6.72
C THR A 94 4.63 -10.04 6.61
N VAL A 95 3.95 -9.94 7.75
CA VAL A 95 2.60 -9.37 7.84
C VAL A 95 2.68 -8.01 8.51
N ARG A 96 2.13 -6.99 7.86
CA ARG A 96 2.00 -5.64 8.38
C ARG A 96 0.53 -5.29 8.54
N ALA A 97 0.12 -5.10 9.79
CA ALA A 97 -1.17 -4.53 10.13
C ALA A 97 -1.08 -3.00 10.22
N THR A 98 -2.08 -2.30 9.70
CA THR A 98 -2.18 -0.84 9.82
C THR A 98 -3.01 -0.44 11.04
N THR A 99 -3.02 0.86 11.35
CA THR A 99 -4.13 1.46 12.10
C THR A 99 -5.41 1.48 11.25
N GLU A 100 -6.54 1.91 11.81
CA GLU A 100 -7.81 1.95 11.08
C GLU A 100 -7.67 2.71 9.75
N VAL A 101 -8.23 2.14 8.68
CA VAL A 101 -8.32 2.83 7.39
C VAL A 101 -9.37 3.95 7.50
N ARG A 102 -8.96 5.17 7.18
CA ARG A 102 -9.80 6.37 7.20
C ARG A 102 -10.40 6.67 5.84
N SER A 103 -9.68 6.37 4.75
CA SER A 103 -10.21 6.53 3.41
C SER A 103 -9.52 5.61 2.42
N ILE A 104 -10.28 5.26 1.37
CA ILE A 104 -9.79 4.57 0.18
C ILE A 104 -10.22 5.43 -0.99
N ARG A 105 -9.28 5.82 -1.85
CA ARG A 105 -9.54 6.63 -3.04
C ARG A 105 -8.95 5.96 -4.25
N ARG A 106 -9.74 5.79 -5.30
CA ARG A 106 -9.20 5.39 -6.61
C ARG A 106 -8.46 6.56 -7.20
N LEU A 107 -7.25 6.31 -7.70
CA LEU A 107 -6.56 7.25 -8.57
C LEU A 107 -7.05 6.95 -9.98
N ASP A 108 -7.67 7.95 -10.60
CA ASP A 108 -7.88 7.90 -12.03
C ASP A 108 -6.54 7.60 -12.70
N SER A 109 -6.59 6.69 -13.68
CA SER A 109 -5.48 6.57 -14.62
C SER A 109 -5.51 7.84 -15.45
N ASP A 110 -5.00 8.94 -14.90
CA ASP A 110 -4.78 10.15 -15.67
C ASP A 110 -3.87 9.70 -16.82
N THR A 111 -4.45 9.77 -18.00
CA THR A 111 -3.87 9.52 -19.31
C THR A 111 -2.37 9.77 -19.24
N ALA A 112 -1.58 8.74 -19.54
CA ALA A 112 -0.18 8.94 -19.90
C ALA A 112 -0.13 10.13 -20.86
N ASP A 113 0.46 11.22 -20.39
CA ASP A 113 0.56 12.45 -21.15
C ASP A 113 1.25 12.10 -22.47
N GLY A 114 0.48 12.18 -23.55
CA GLY A 114 0.98 12.08 -24.89
C GLY A 114 1.63 13.40 -25.25
N GLY A 115 2.94 13.40 -25.44
CA GLY A 115 3.65 14.48 -26.12
C GLY A 115 5.16 14.23 -26.09
N GLY A 116 5.89 14.14 -27.20
CA GLY A 116 5.61 14.20 -28.63
C GLY A 116 6.89 13.79 -29.36
#